data_AF-A0A3C1LP90-F1
#
_entry.id   AF-A0A3C1LP90-F1
#
_cell.length_a   1.000
_cell.length_b   1.000
_cell.length_c   1.000
_cell.angle_alpha   90.00
_cell.angle_beta   90.00
_cell.angle_gamma   90.00
#
_symmetry.space_group_name_H-M   'P 1'
#
loop_
_entity.id
_entity.type
_entity.pdbx_description
1 polymer ?
#
loop_
_entity_poly.entity_id
_entity_poly.type
_entity_poly.pdbx_seq_one_letter_code
_entity_poly.pdbx_strand_id
1 'polypeptide(L)'
;MNKVFKLSLLLVALLFMASCGSKRNPTGGPVDLEKPEVLSIIPEEYSQLGSEIEITFSKAMDKQSFTEGVYFYPPIISKKVSYSGRTLNIKIMEPLQPDCVYHLTLGSGVKDTRSNSLNKPNSFVFLSGKPVQNRISGQVTYEKAGDAGKPLTLSLFSADSLLVLHKEISGSSYLIDALNPAEYRMRAYQDLDLNGRYDYGREPFFEQLVDVRKSRSFDINMAYQDSTRAVIRNIRPISNTQLEVHLSKMPASIGKMEIASSDGGTLAIRYSELSQKVLTLITAEQDTLQYRLTLKDLKDSKGNLNPESSLAFMGCTVPDTEKPTLTSSIPRNGTSVASLQPTLELNFDEIIPEQHLKLRLIATESNKEVPIQILKADSKTCKVKPTTPLTNYRSYTLIILAETSDSAGNKLEKDHKISFMPL
;
A
#
# COMPACT_ATOMS: atom_id res chain seq x y z
N MET A 1 49.48 1.37 84.21
CA MET A 1 48.26 1.83 83.50
C MET A 1 48.45 3.04 82.57
N ASN A 2 49.46 3.90 82.74
CA ASN A 2 49.56 5.15 81.95
C ASN A 2 50.09 5.02 80.51
N LYS A 3 50.74 3.91 80.13
CA LYS A 3 51.23 3.70 78.74
C LYS A 3 50.13 3.19 77.79
N VAL A 4 49.24 2.33 78.29
CA VAL A 4 48.10 1.80 77.52
C VAL A 4 47.07 2.90 77.23
N PHE A 5 46.86 3.81 78.18
CA PHE A 5 45.96 4.95 78.00
C PHE A 5 46.49 5.97 76.97
N LYS A 6 47.80 6.24 76.96
CA LYS A 6 48.44 7.10 75.95
C LYS A 6 48.43 6.47 74.55
N LEU A 7 48.60 5.15 74.45
CA LEU A 7 48.54 4.44 73.17
C LEU A 7 47.10 4.40 72.62
N SER A 8 46.11 4.24 73.50
CA SER A 8 44.69 4.33 73.14
C SER A 8 44.29 5.73 72.67
N LEU A 9 44.77 6.79 73.34
CA LEU A 9 44.50 8.17 72.95
C LEU A 9 45.14 8.52 71.59
N LEU A 10 46.34 8.01 71.32
CA LEU A 10 47.04 8.19 70.05
C LEU A 10 46.33 7.45 68.90
N LEU A 11 45.79 6.25 69.17
CA LEU A 11 45.05 5.45 68.20
C LEU A 11 43.70 6.10 67.84
N VAL A 12 43.00 6.66 68.85
CA VAL A 12 41.74 7.40 68.64
C VAL A 12 41.98 8.70 67.87
N ALA A 13 43.07 9.42 68.15
CA ALA A 13 43.45 10.62 67.40
C ALA A 13 43.81 10.30 65.93
N LEU A 14 44.42 9.13 65.66
CA LEU A 14 44.68 8.66 64.30
C LEU A 14 43.39 8.30 63.53
N LEU A 15 42.37 7.80 64.23
CA LEU A 15 41.06 7.46 63.64
C LEU A 15 40.25 8.69 63.19
N PHE A 16 40.44 9.86 63.80
CA PHE A 16 39.78 11.11 63.38
C PHE A 16 40.43 11.78 62.16
N MET A 17 41.64 11.38 61.76
CA MET A 17 42.33 11.90 60.57
C MET A 17 42.02 11.10 59.29
N ALA A 18 41.23 10.02 59.38
CA ALA A 18 40.81 9.20 58.24
C ALA A 18 39.53 9.72 57.54
N SER A 19 39.10 10.97 57.80
CA SER A 19 38.03 11.63 57.04
C SER A 19 38.56 12.19 55.72
N CYS A 20 38.92 11.28 54.81
CA CYS A 20 39.22 11.62 53.43
C CYS A 20 37.92 12.05 52.75
N GLY A 21 37.73 13.36 52.56
CA GLY A 21 36.59 13.91 51.82
C GLY A 21 36.60 13.36 50.39
N SER A 22 35.73 12.40 50.09
CA SER A 22 35.55 11.87 48.75
C SER A 22 35.03 13.00 47.86
N LYS A 23 35.87 13.50 46.95
CA LYS A 23 35.44 14.29 45.80
C LYS A 23 34.46 13.43 45.00
N ARG A 24 33.16 13.53 45.30
CA ARG A 24 32.13 13.00 44.40
C ARG A 24 32.26 13.79 43.12
N ASN A 25 32.41 13.10 41.98
CA ASN A 25 32.28 13.73 40.68
C ASN A 25 30.95 14.50 40.68
N PRO A 26 30.91 15.74 40.15
CA PRO A 26 29.65 16.46 40.05
C PRO A 26 28.66 15.56 39.32
N THR A 27 27.60 15.14 40.02
CA THR A 27 26.48 14.44 39.40
C THR A 27 25.83 15.49 38.52
N GLY A 28 26.19 15.49 37.23
CA GLY A 28 25.57 16.36 36.25
C GLY A 28 24.06 16.28 36.41
N GLY A 29 23.40 17.44 36.32
CA GLY A 29 21.94 17.49 36.38
C GLY A 29 21.31 16.57 35.33
N PRO A 30 19.98 16.38 35.38
CA PRO A 30 19.28 15.57 34.39
C PRO A 30 19.69 16.01 32.97
N VAL A 31 19.89 15.04 32.09
CA VAL A 31 20.21 15.31 30.69
C VAL A 31 19.07 16.12 30.10
N ASP A 32 19.41 17.25 29.49
CA ASP A 32 18.46 18.11 28.78
C ASP A 32 18.08 17.43 27.46
N LEU A 33 16.82 17.04 27.35
CA LEU A 33 16.23 16.37 26.18
C LEU A 33 15.26 17.28 25.40
N GLU A 34 15.12 18.55 25.80
CA GLU A 34 14.20 19.49 25.16
C GLU A 34 14.74 19.88 23.78
N LYS A 35 13.94 19.66 22.73
CA LYS A 35 14.35 19.97 21.35
C LYS A 35 14.29 21.48 21.08
N PRO A 36 15.24 22.05 20.32
CA PRO A 36 15.17 23.43 19.89
C PRO A 36 14.01 23.67 18.90
N GLU A 37 13.46 24.88 18.92
CA GLU A 37 12.39 25.35 18.04
C GLU A 37 12.77 26.68 17.41
N VAL A 38 12.24 26.98 16.22
CA VAL A 38 12.38 28.31 15.59
C VAL A 38 11.29 29.22 16.16
N LEU A 39 11.70 30.34 16.74
CA LEU A 39 10.80 31.34 17.33
C LEU A 39 10.43 32.45 16.35
N SER A 40 11.39 32.89 15.53
CA SER A 40 11.16 33.95 14.55
C SER A 40 12.16 33.87 13.41
N ILE A 41 11.77 34.47 12.28
CA ILE A 41 12.60 34.64 11.09
C ILE A 41 12.41 36.06 10.53
N ILE A 42 13.51 36.69 10.15
CA ILE A 42 13.54 38.01 9.52
C ILE A 42 14.37 37.88 8.23
N PRO A 43 13.86 38.30 7.06
CA PRO A 43 12.53 38.86 6.88
C PRO A 43 11.43 37.79 7.08
N GLU A 44 10.17 38.21 7.18
CA GLU A 44 9.05 37.29 7.43
C GLU A 44 8.86 36.32 6.26
N GLU A 45 8.25 35.16 6.51
CA GLU A 45 7.94 34.22 5.43
C GLU A 45 7.05 34.85 4.35
N TYR A 46 7.27 34.47 3.10
CA TYR A 46 6.65 35.03 1.88
C TYR A 46 7.02 36.49 1.57
N SER A 47 7.94 37.10 2.31
CA SER A 47 8.47 38.44 1.98
C SER A 47 9.46 38.41 0.82
N GLN A 48 9.88 39.60 0.38
CA GLN A 48 11.05 39.72 -0.50
C GLN A 48 12.32 39.26 0.23
N LEU A 49 13.13 38.45 -0.44
CA LEU A 49 14.42 38.00 0.02
C LEU A 49 15.45 39.12 -0.15
N GLY A 50 15.98 39.59 0.97
CA GLY A 50 17.09 40.54 0.99
C GLY A 50 18.46 39.85 0.91
N SER A 51 19.50 40.56 1.33
CA SER A 51 20.86 40.03 1.46
C SER A 51 21.13 39.34 2.79
N GLU A 52 20.22 39.44 3.77
CA GLU A 52 20.40 38.89 5.11
C GLU A 52 19.12 38.19 5.59
N ILE A 53 19.29 37.06 6.26
CA ILE A 53 18.23 36.34 6.98
C ILE A 53 18.71 36.11 8.41
N GLU A 54 17.87 36.47 9.38
CA GLU A 54 18.07 36.21 10.80
C GLU A 54 17.02 35.20 11.29
N ILE A 55 17.46 34.15 11.99
CA ILE A 55 16.57 33.15 12.60
C ILE A 55 16.87 33.05 14.08
N THR A 56 15.85 33.23 14.92
CA THR A 56 15.97 33.09 16.37
C THR A 56 15.38 31.77 16.85
N PHE A 57 16.12 31.06 17.70
CA PHE A 57 15.75 29.75 18.24
C PHE A 57 15.33 29.83 19.71
N SER A 58 14.65 28.78 20.19
CA SER A 58 14.24 28.58 21.58
C SER A 58 15.41 28.28 22.53
N LYS A 59 16.57 27.87 21.99
CA LYS A 59 17.76 27.46 22.74
C LYS A 59 19.05 27.85 22.02
N ALA A 60 20.17 27.69 22.72
CA ALA A 60 21.48 27.86 22.11
C ALA A 60 21.83 26.68 21.20
N MET A 61 22.07 26.99 19.93
CA MET A 61 22.42 26.12 18.83
C MET A 61 23.93 25.84 18.73
N ASP A 62 24.29 24.67 18.19
CA ASP A 62 25.65 24.31 17.85
C ASP A 62 26.02 24.84 16.46
N LYS A 63 27.07 25.67 16.40
CA LYS A 63 27.57 26.27 15.18
C LYS A 63 27.95 25.23 14.11
N GLN A 64 28.56 24.11 14.53
CA GLN A 64 29.05 23.10 13.59
C GLN A 64 27.90 22.38 12.87
N SER A 65 26.72 22.30 13.50
CA SER A 65 25.55 21.65 12.94
C SER A 65 24.90 22.38 11.75
N PHE A 66 25.22 23.68 11.54
CA PHE A 66 24.61 24.48 10.47
C PHE A 66 25.26 24.30 9.11
N THR A 67 26.53 23.87 9.03
CA THR A 67 27.27 23.80 7.75
C THR A 67 26.58 22.87 6.74
N GLU A 68 26.01 21.76 7.21
CA GLU A 68 25.26 20.80 6.39
C GLU A 68 23.74 20.89 6.61
N GLY A 69 23.31 21.65 7.63
CA GLY A 69 21.92 21.77 8.04
C GLY A 69 21.13 22.89 7.37
N VAL A 70 21.77 23.79 6.59
CA VAL A 70 21.13 24.97 5.99
C VAL A 70 21.31 24.96 4.47
N TYR A 71 20.22 24.83 3.74
CA TYR A 71 20.23 24.83 2.27
C TYR A 71 19.05 25.59 1.68
N PHE A 72 19.26 26.06 0.44
CA PHE A 72 18.27 26.81 -0.33
C PHE A 72 17.88 26.02 -1.59
N TYR A 73 16.63 26.15 -1.99
CA TYR A 73 16.16 25.80 -3.33
C TYR A 73 15.44 27.00 -3.98
N PRO A 74 15.87 27.47 -5.16
CA PRO A 74 17.08 27.08 -5.88
C PRO A 74 18.36 27.32 -5.06
N PRO A 75 19.47 26.62 -5.38
CA PRO A 75 20.71 26.74 -4.61
C PRO A 75 21.25 28.17 -4.57
N ILE A 76 21.58 28.63 -3.36
CA ILE A 76 22.43 29.81 -3.12
C ILE A 76 23.81 29.30 -2.73
N ILE A 77 24.81 29.49 -3.58
CA ILE A 77 26.17 28.98 -3.43
C ILE A 77 26.96 29.92 -2.52
N SER A 78 27.08 31.20 -2.89
CA SER A 78 27.85 32.20 -2.15
C SER A 78 27.03 32.78 -0.99
N LYS A 79 27.20 32.20 0.20
CA LYS A 79 26.58 32.66 1.45
C LYS A 79 27.51 32.49 2.65
N LYS A 80 27.39 33.38 3.63
CA LYS A 80 28.08 33.29 4.91
C LYS A 80 27.07 33.01 6.02
N VAL A 81 27.25 31.88 6.69
CA VAL A 81 26.45 31.50 7.85
C VAL A 81 27.25 31.82 9.12
N SER A 82 26.70 32.68 9.97
CA SER A 82 27.25 33.02 11.28
C SER A 82 26.19 32.78 12.35
N TYR A 83 26.63 32.66 13.59
CA TYR A 83 25.75 32.30 14.69
C TYR A 83 26.24 32.92 15.99
N SER A 84 25.30 33.35 16.82
CA SER A 84 25.56 33.90 18.16
C SER A 84 24.41 33.55 19.10
N GLY A 85 24.71 32.75 20.13
CA GLY A 85 23.83 32.57 21.29
C GLY A 85 22.54 31.80 21.04
N ARG A 86 21.57 32.38 20.33
CA ARG A 86 20.29 31.76 19.91
C ARG A 86 19.91 32.16 18.49
N THR A 87 20.79 32.87 17.80
CA THR A 87 20.48 33.58 16.56
C THR A 87 21.42 33.12 15.46
N LEU A 88 20.84 32.61 14.38
CA LEU A 88 21.52 32.28 13.13
C LEU A 88 21.40 33.47 12.17
N ASN A 89 22.50 33.87 11.56
CA ASN A 89 22.56 34.91 10.57
C ASN A 89 23.10 34.33 9.26
N ILE A 90 22.35 34.50 8.18
CA ILE A 90 22.72 34.06 6.83
C ILE A 90 22.87 35.30 5.97
N LYS A 91 24.10 35.60 5.54
CA LYS A 91 24.39 36.68 4.61
C LYS A 91 24.58 36.13 3.20
N ILE A 92 23.72 36.51 2.28
CA ILE A 92 23.76 36.14 0.86
C ILE A 92 24.75 37.08 0.15
N MET A 93 25.70 36.49 -0.58
CA MET A 93 26.84 37.19 -1.18
C MET A 93 26.89 37.04 -2.71
N GLU A 94 25.77 36.67 -3.31
CA GLU A 94 25.58 36.58 -4.75
C GLU A 94 24.22 37.21 -5.14
N PRO A 95 24.06 37.66 -6.39
CA PRO A 95 22.77 38.13 -6.87
C PRO A 95 21.73 37.01 -6.86
N LEU A 96 20.51 37.33 -6.39
CA LEU A 96 19.37 36.43 -6.46
C LEU A 96 18.87 36.30 -7.90
N GLN A 97 18.30 35.15 -8.23
CA GLN A 97 17.58 34.95 -9.48
C GLN A 97 16.34 35.87 -9.51
N PRO A 98 16.08 36.56 -10.64
CA PRO A 98 14.89 37.40 -10.76
C PRO A 98 13.63 36.55 -10.80
N ASP A 99 12.53 37.08 -10.25
CA ASP A 99 11.19 36.48 -10.28
C ASP A 99 11.17 35.00 -9.86
N CYS A 100 11.79 34.71 -8.72
CA CYS A 100 12.01 33.36 -8.21
C CYS A 100 11.47 33.17 -6.79
N VAL A 101 10.95 31.98 -6.49
CA VAL A 101 10.66 31.55 -5.11
C VAL A 101 11.86 30.81 -4.53
N TYR A 102 12.31 31.22 -3.35
CA TYR A 102 13.37 30.57 -2.60
C TYR A 102 12.80 29.82 -1.39
N HIS A 103 13.09 28.54 -1.29
CA HIS A 103 12.83 27.73 -0.11
C HIS A 103 14.12 27.59 0.69
N LEU A 104 14.13 28.14 1.91
CA LEU A 104 15.18 27.91 2.89
C LEU A 104 14.77 26.72 3.76
N THR A 105 15.62 25.71 3.86
CA THR A 105 15.38 24.59 4.77
C THR A 105 16.47 24.48 5.83
N LEU A 106 16.02 24.32 7.08
CA LEU A 106 16.80 23.88 8.22
C LEU A 106 16.56 22.38 8.41
N GLY A 107 17.56 21.56 8.11
CA GLY A 107 17.48 20.11 8.24
C GLY A 107 17.46 19.64 9.70
N SER A 108 17.00 18.41 9.93
CA SER A 108 16.99 17.76 11.26
C SER A 108 18.38 17.54 11.87
N GLY A 109 19.44 17.68 11.06
CA GLY A 109 20.83 17.67 11.52
C GLY A 109 21.24 18.89 12.34
N VAL A 110 20.46 19.98 12.30
CA VAL A 110 20.68 21.18 13.13
C VAL A 110 20.40 20.85 14.59
N LYS A 111 21.37 21.16 15.47
CA LYS A 111 21.37 20.74 16.88
C LYS A 111 21.57 21.89 17.84
N ASP A 112 21.07 21.72 19.06
CA ASP A 112 21.43 22.56 20.19
C ASP A 112 22.83 22.23 20.73
N THR A 113 23.35 23.07 21.64
CA THR A 113 24.62 22.85 22.35
C THR A 113 24.63 21.62 23.26
N ARG A 114 23.50 20.94 23.42
CA ARG A 114 23.30 19.68 24.16
C ARG A 114 23.07 18.48 23.23
N SER A 115 23.28 18.66 21.92
CA SER A 115 23.11 17.64 20.87
C SER A 115 21.67 17.20 20.60
N ASN A 116 20.67 17.96 21.07
CA ASN A 116 19.28 17.74 20.69
C ASN A 116 19.03 18.31 19.29
N SER A 117 18.56 17.48 18.37
CA SER A 117 18.15 17.89 17.02
C SER A 117 16.81 18.62 17.03
N LEU A 118 16.58 19.47 16.01
CA LEU A 118 15.24 19.96 15.67
C LEU A 118 14.25 18.78 15.60
N ASN A 119 13.00 19.01 16.01
CA ASN A 119 11.99 17.95 15.98
C ASN A 119 11.72 17.43 14.57
N LYS A 120 11.70 18.35 13.59
CA LYS A 120 11.54 18.08 12.16
C LYS A 120 12.27 19.15 11.35
N PRO A 121 12.57 18.91 10.07
CA PRO A 121 13.04 19.97 9.19
C PRO A 121 12.06 21.14 9.14
N ASN A 122 12.57 22.36 9.19
CA ASN A 122 11.77 23.58 8.99
C ASN A 122 12.07 24.13 7.59
N SER A 123 11.03 24.37 6.80
CA SER A 123 11.15 25.04 5.50
C SER A 123 10.45 26.39 5.55
N PHE A 124 11.09 27.42 4.99
CA PHE A 124 10.59 28.79 4.90
C PHE A 124 10.62 29.25 3.44
N VAL A 125 9.61 30.00 3.04
CA VAL A 125 9.48 30.54 1.68
C VAL A 125 9.84 32.02 1.64
N PHE A 126 10.60 32.43 0.62
CA PHE A 126 10.90 33.83 0.30
C PHE A 126 10.76 34.09 -1.20
N LEU A 127 10.56 35.34 -1.57
CA LEU A 127 10.34 35.75 -2.97
C LEU A 127 11.47 36.67 -3.43
N SER A 128 11.90 36.54 -4.68
CA SER A 128 12.77 37.51 -5.35
C SER A 128 12.00 38.09 -6.53
N GLY A 129 11.73 39.39 -6.54
CA GLY A 129 10.92 40.02 -7.59
C GLY A 129 9.44 39.63 -7.51
N LYS A 130 8.84 39.28 -8.64
CA LYS A 130 7.42 38.89 -8.79
C LYS A 130 7.30 37.49 -9.41
N PRO A 131 7.72 36.42 -8.70
CA PRO A 131 7.67 35.07 -9.22
C PRO A 131 6.25 34.60 -9.52
N VAL A 132 6.14 33.70 -10.50
CA VAL A 132 4.97 32.82 -10.62
C VAL A 132 4.99 31.83 -9.46
N GLN A 133 3.91 31.78 -8.70
CA GLN A 133 3.75 30.88 -7.55
C GLN A 133 2.76 29.77 -7.92
N ASN A 134 3.28 28.68 -8.49
CA ASN A 134 2.45 27.53 -8.80
C ASN A 134 2.09 26.75 -7.54
N ARG A 135 0.99 26.00 -7.59
CA ARG A 135 0.50 25.16 -6.50
C ARG A 135 0.17 23.74 -6.94
N ILE A 136 0.31 22.80 -6.00
CA ILE A 136 -0.18 21.44 -6.11
C ILE A 136 -1.13 21.19 -4.96
N SER A 137 -2.30 20.63 -5.26
CA SER A 137 -3.26 20.22 -4.23
C SER A 137 -3.94 18.93 -4.65
N GLY A 138 -4.51 18.20 -3.71
CA GLY A 138 -5.31 17.02 -4.02
C GLY A 138 -5.79 16.29 -2.77
N GLN A 139 -6.37 15.12 -3.00
CA GLN A 139 -6.79 14.22 -1.93
C GLN A 139 -5.70 13.20 -1.62
N VAL A 140 -5.72 12.69 -0.40
CA VAL A 140 -4.90 11.57 0.06
C VAL A 140 -5.82 10.39 0.35
N THR A 141 -5.61 9.28 -0.36
CA THR A 141 -6.32 8.02 -0.12
C THR A 141 -5.36 6.98 0.43
N TYR A 142 -5.90 5.96 1.11
CA TYR A 142 -5.12 4.94 1.81
C TYR A 142 -5.60 3.55 1.44
N GLU A 143 -4.65 2.63 1.22
CA GLU A 143 -4.93 1.21 1.02
C GLU A 143 -5.68 0.58 2.20
N LYS A 144 -5.33 0.95 3.43
CA LYS A 144 -6.05 0.53 4.64
C LYS A 144 -6.84 1.71 5.19
N ALA A 145 -8.16 1.54 5.33
CA ALA A 145 -9.04 2.60 5.83
C ALA A 145 -8.62 3.12 7.23
N GLY A 146 -8.03 2.25 8.08
CA GLY A 146 -7.57 2.62 9.43
C GLY A 146 -6.33 3.53 9.47
N ASP A 147 -5.71 3.83 8.33
CA ASP A 147 -4.58 4.76 8.23
C ASP A 147 -5.02 6.20 7.94
N ALA A 148 -6.28 6.38 7.53
CA ALA A 148 -6.85 7.70 7.31
C ALA A 148 -6.83 8.55 8.58
N GLY A 149 -6.44 9.81 8.43
CA GLY A 149 -6.41 10.80 9.53
C GLY A 149 -5.13 10.78 10.39
N LYS A 150 -4.23 9.81 10.22
CA LYS A 150 -2.91 9.84 10.89
C LYS A 150 -1.96 10.82 10.18
N PRO A 151 -0.99 11.43 10.89
CA PRO A 151 -0.04 12.37 10.31
C PRO A 151 0.69 11.79 9.09
N LEU A 152 0.78 12.59 8.03
CA LEU A 152 1.47 12.26 6.79
C LEU A 152 2.67 13.18 6.63
N THR A 153 3.85 12.60 6.50
CA THR A 153 5.05 13.33 6.08
C THR A 153 5.06 13.44 4.57
N LEU A 154 5.06 14.66 4.03
CA LEU A 154 5.21 14.94 2.61
C LEU A 154 6.52 15.68 2.35
N SER A 155 7.22 15.29 1.29
CA SER A 155 8.44 15.96 0.83
C SER A 155 8.40 16.15 -0.68
N LEU A 156 8.80 17.34 -1.14
CA LEU A 156 9.10 17.59 -2.55
C LEU A 156 10.60 17.67 -2.74
N PHE A 157 11.08 16.98 -3.76
CA PHE A 157 12.46 17.05 -4.22
C PHE A 157 12.48 17.61 -5.64
N SER A 158 13.54 18.34 -5.97
CA SER A 158 13.84 18.73 -7.34
C SER A 158 14.29 17.51 -8.18
N ALA A 159 14.43 17.72 -9.49
CA ALA A 159 14.87 16.66 -10.41
C ALA A 159 16.25 16.06 -10.06
N ASP A 160 17.14 16.84 -9.47
CA ASP A 160 18.46 16.44 -8.95
C ASP A 160 18.41 15.90 -7.50
N SER A 161 17.22 15.64 -6.97
CA SER A 161 16.98 15.05 -5.63
C SER A 161 17.32 15.96 -4.44
N LEU A 162 17.48 17.26 -4.64
CA LEU A 162 17.57 18.21 -3.53
C LEU A 162 16.19 18.40 -2.88
N LEU A 163 16.13 18.42 -1.55
CA LEU A 163 14.88 18.68 -0.83
C LEU A 163 14.46 20.14 -1.05
N VAL A 164 13.24 20.32 -1.56
CA VAL A 164 12.64 21.63 -1.82
C VAL A 164 11.77 22.05 -0.63
N LEU A 165 10.88 21.16 -0.20
CA LEU A 165 10.08 21.37 1.01
C LEU A 165 9.82 20.06 1.74
N HIS A 166 9.66 20.19 3.04
CA HIS A 166 9.13 19.17 3.93
C HIS A 166 7.90 19.72 4.66
N LYS A 167 6.80 18.96 4.69
CA LYS A 167 5.55 19.35 5.35
C LYS A 167 4.87 18.16 5.98
N GLU A 168 4.38 18.35 7.20
CA GLU A 168 3.49 17.40 7.85
C GLU A 168 2.05 17.80 7.56
N ILE A 169 1.23 16.86 7.10
CA ILE A 169 -0.17 17.10 6.74
C ILE A 169 -1.02 16.20 7.61
N SER A 170 -2.13 16.76 8.11
CA SER A 170 -3.18 16.02 8.80
C SER A 170 -4.48 16.24 8.03
N GLY A 171 -5.22 15.16 7.76
CA GLY A 171 -6.48 15.19 7.03
C GLY A 171 -6.44 14.44 5.70
N SER A 172 -7.51 14.58 4.91
CA SER A 172 -7.69 13.85 3.64
C SER A 172 -7.24 14.63 2.42
N SER A 173 -6.74 15.86 2.58
CA SER A 173 -6.32 16.71 1.48
C SER A 173 -5.06 17.49 1.81
N TYR A 174 -4.37 17.97 0.78
CA TYR A 174 -3.15 18.73 0.94
C TYR A 174 -3.05 19.90 -0.04
N LEU A 175 -2.22 20.88 0.34
CA LEU A 175 -1.84 22.02 -0.48
C LEU A 175 -0.36 22.34 -0.26
N ILE A 176 0.35 22.48 -1.37
CA ILE A 176 1.69 23.02 -1.48
C ILE A 176 1.61 24.18 -2.45
N ASP A 177 2.01 25.36 -2.02
CA ASP A 177 2.03 26.59 -2.81
C ASP A 177 3.44 27.12 -2.98
N ALA A 178 3.55 28.29 -3.61
CA ALA A 178 4.80 29.00 -3.85
C ALA A 178 5.89 28.11 -4.47
N LEU A 179 5.51 27.32 -5.48
CA LEU A 179 6.46 26.49 -6.21
C LEU A 179 6.91 27.20 -7.49
N ASN A 180 8.22 27.11 -7.75
CA ASN A 180 8.77 27.49 -9.05
C ASN A 180 8.23 26.56 -10.16
N PRO A 181 8.07 27.05 -11.40
CA PRO A 181 7.71 26.20 -12.55
C PRO A 181 8.77 25.14 -12.85
N ALA A 182 8.56 23.91 -12.39
CA ALA A 182 9.48 22.79 -12.60
C ALA A 182 8.78 21.44 -12.47
N GLU A 183 9.51 20.38 -12.78
CA GLU A 183 9.12 19.02 -12.41
C GLU A 183 9.74 18.68 -11.04
N TYR A 184 8.95 18.07 -10.16
CA TYR A 184 9.37 17.68 -8.83
C TYR A 184 9.11 16.19 -8.61
N ARG A 185 9.88 15.57 -7.71
CA ARG A 185 9.55 14.26 -7.15
C ARG A 185 8.83 14.46 -5.83
N MET A 186 7.58 14.04 -5.77
CA MET A 186 6.78 14.06 -4.55
C MET A 186 6.91 12.71 -3.86
N ARG A 187 7.22 12.74 -2.57
CA ARG A 187 7.28 11.57 -1.69
C ARG A 187 6.40 11.80 -0.48
N ALA A 188 5.68 10.77 -0.04
CA ALA A 188 4.93 10.81 1.20
C ALA A 188 4.99 9.48 1.95
N TYR A 189 4.97 9.51 3.27
CA TYR A 189 4.89 8.33 4.13
C TYR A 189 4.22 8.66 5.47
N GLN A 190 3.66 7.65 6.13
CA GLN A 190 3.21 7.76 7.52
C GLN A 190 4.18 7.02 8.42
N ASP A 191 4.73 7.73 9.40
CA ASP A 191 5.55 7.17 10.48
C ASP A 191 4.62 6.63 11.57
N LEU A 192 4.29 5.34 11.49
CA LEU A 192 3.32 4.68 12.36
C LEU A 192 3.94 4.24 13.69
N ASP A 193 5.25 4.01 13.74
CA ASP A 193 5.97 3.64 14.96
C ASP A 193 6.69 4.82 15.64
N LEU A 194 6.61 6.01 15.05
CA LEU A 194 7.13 7.29 15.55
C LEU A 194 8.66 7.32 15.67
N ASN A 195 9.36 6.59 14.79
CA ASN A 195 10.81 6.51 14.79
C ASN A 195 11.51 7.58 13.93
N GLY A 196 10.74 8.42 13.24
CA GLY A 196 11.19 9.55 12.43
C GLY A 196 11.63 9.17 11.01
N ARG A 197 11.36 7.96 10.54
CA ARG A 197 11.73 7.48 9.19
C ARG A 197 10.64 6.58 8.60
N TYR A 198 10.70 6.37 7.29
CA TYR A 198 9.85 5.39 6.62
C TYR A 198 10.37 3.97 6.85
N ASP A 199 9.51 3.08 7.33
CA ASP A 199 9.76 1.64 7.45
C ASP A 199 9.11 0.81 6.34
N TYR A 200 9.98 0.23 5.51
CA TYR A 200 9.61 -0.54 4.32
C TYR A 200 8.58 -1.64 4.63
N GLY A 201 7.42 -1.54 3.96
CA GLY A 201 6.33 -2.52 3.99
C GLY A 201 5.54 -2.62 5.30
N ARG A 202 5.95 -1.87 6.33
CA ARG A 202 5.17 -1.69 7.56
C ARG A 202 4.37 -0.41 7.56
N GLU A 203 4.73 0.51 6.69
CA GLU A 203 4.13 1.83 6.59
C GLU A 203 3.66 2.10 5.17
N PRO A 204 2.57 2.86 5.02
CA PRO A 204 2.11 3.26 3.71
C PRO A 204 3.03 4.35 3.14
N PHE A 205 3.34 4.23 1.85
CA PHE A 205 4.28 5.06 1.12
C PHE A 205 3.70 5.51 -0.22
N PHE A 206 4.17 6.64 -0.71
CA PHE A 206 3.89 7.17 -2.04
C PHE A 206 5.14 7.87 -2.59
N GLU A 207 5.43 7.66 -3.88
CA GLU A 207 6.45 8.43 -4.59
C GLU A 207 6.11 8.53 -6.09
N GLN A 208 6.10 9.75 -6.63
CA GLN A 208 5.86 9.99 -8.05
C GLN A 208 6.45 11.33 -8.51
N LEU A 209 6.79 11.43 -9.80
CA LEU A 209 7.11 12.69 -10.46
C LEU A 209 5.83 13.49 -10.75
N VAL A 210 5.90 14.81 -10.56
CA VAL A 210 4.82 15.75 -10.81
C VAL A 210 5.35 16.98 -11.56
N ASP A 211 4.80 17.24 -12.75
CA ASP A 211 5.08 18.47 -13.50
C ASP A 211 4.23 19.62 -12.95
N VAL A 212 4.90 20.65 -12.43
CA VAL A 212 4.33 21.84 -11.77
C VAL A 212 4.74 23.11 -12.51
N ARG A 213 4.95 23.02 -13.84
CA ARG A 213 5.06 24.22 -14.69
C ARG A 213 3.79 25.06 -14.69
N LYS A 214 2.66 24.46 -14.29
CA LYS A 214 1.39 25.13 -13.99
C LYS A 214 0.79 24.54 -12.71
N SER A 215 -0.02 25.33 -12.04
CA SER A 215 -0.82 24.87 -10.90
C SER A 215 -1.75 23.71 -11.29
N ARG A 216 -1.87 22.68 -10.45
CA ARG A 216 -2.63 21.47 -10.78
C ARG A 216 -3.20 20.74 -9.58
N SER A 217 -4.22 19.91 -9.86
CA SER A 217 -4.63 18.85 -8.95
C SER A 217 -3.74 17.61 -9.13
N PHE A 218 -3.42 16.94 -8.04
CA PHE A 218 -2.65 15.71 -8.01
C PHE A 218 -3.02 14.91 -6.76
N ASP A 219 -3.59 13.72 -6.92
CA ASP A 219 -4.00 12.91 -5.77
C ASP A 219 -2.89 11.95 -5.35
N ILE A 220 -2.78 11.73 -4.05
CA ILE A 220 -1.82 10.81 -3.44
C ILE A 220 -2.57 9.53 -3.06
N ASN A 221 -2.11 8.39 -3.57
CA ASN A 221 -2.65 7.09 -3.21
C ASN A 221 -1.61 6.33 -2.40
N MET A 222 -1.78 6.33 -1.07
CA MET A 222 -0.86 5.73 -0.11
C MET A 222 -1.01 4.21 -0.11
N ALA A 223 0.09 3.49 -0.31
CA ALA A 223 0.09 2.03 -0.40
C ALA A 223 1.22 1.40 0.42
N TYR A 224 0.98 0.20 0.93
CA TYR A 224 2.03 -0.61 1.55
C TYR A 224 2.89 -1.23 0.47
N GLN A 225 4.20 -1.06 0.59
CA GLN A 225 5.12 -1.84 -0.22
C GLN A 225 5.10 -3.29 0.23
N ASP A 226 4.96 -4.19 -0.73
CA ASP A 226 4.92 -5.61 -0.50
C ASP A 226 5.84 -6.25 -1.51
N SER A 227 6.93 -6.86 -1.03
CA SER A 227 7.91 -7.57 -1.86
C SER A 227 7.74 -9.08 -1.78
N THR A 228 6.81 -9.57 -0.95
CA THR A 228 6.66 -11.01 -0.73
C THR A 228 5.95 -11.66 -1.92
N ARG A 229 6.43 -12.82 -2.34
CA ARG A 229 5.88 -13.55 -3.48
C ARG A 229 4.61 -14.31 -3.08
N ALA A 230 3.65 -14.40 -3.98
CA ALA A 230 2.54 -15.34 -3.83
C ALA A 230 3.05 -16.79 -3.93
N VAL A 231 2.56 -17.67 -3.07
CA VAL A 231 2.95 -19.10 -3.01
C VAL A 231 1.72 -19.97 -2.73
N ILE A 232 1.79 -21.24 -3.10
CA ILE A 232 0.87 -22.28 -2.63
C ILE A 232 1.13 -22.50 -1.13
N ARG A 233 0.09 -22.36 -0.31
CA ARG A 233 0.12 -22.63 1.13
C ARG A 233 -0.35 -24.03 1.45
N ASN A 234 -1.37 -24.49 0.75
CA ASN A 234 -1.99 -25.79 1.00
C ASN A 234 -2.66 -26.30 -0.28
N ILE A 235 -2.75 -27.63 -0.42
CA ILE A 235 -3.57 -28.30 -1.44
C ILE A 235 -4.45 -29.31 -0.71
N ARG A 236 -5.75 -29.24 -0.94
CA ARG A 236 -6.74 -30.14 -0.37
C ARG A 236 -7.48 -30.87 -1.49
N PRO A 237 -7.27 -32.18 -1.65
CA PRO A 237 -8.15 -33.01 -2.46
C PRO A 237 -9.56 -33.03 -1.85
N ILE A 238 -10.57 -32.79 -2.67
CA ILE A 238 -11.99 -32.82 -2.28
C ILE A 238 -12.62 -34.14 -2.74
N SER A 239 -12.34 -34.53 -3.98
CA SER A 239 -12.76 -35.80 -4.59
C SER A 239 -11.62 -36.35 -5.46
N ASN A 240 -11.86 -37.48 -6.12
CA ASN A 240 -10.94 -38.06 -7.07
C ASN A 240 -10.69 -37.21 -8.32
N THR A 241 -11.43 -36.12 -8.52
CA THR A 241 -11.23 -35.20 -9.64
C THR A 241 -11.08 -33.75 -9.21
N GLN A 242 -11.34 -33.38 -7.95
CA GLN A 242 -11.32 -31.99 -7.51
C GLN A 242 -10.25 -31.70 -6.46
N LEU A 243 -9.56 -30.57 -6.63
CA LEU A 243 -8.60 -30.00 -5.68
C LEU A 243 -8.97 -28.56 -5.32
N GLU A 244 -8.79 -28.20 -4.05
CA GLU A 244 -8.71 -26.81 -3.60
C GLU A 244 -7.27 -26.43 -3.28
N VAL A 245 -6.75 -25.41 -3.97
CA VAL A 245 -5.39 -24.91 -3.80
C VAL A 245 -5.45 -23.55 -3.12
N HIS A 246 -4.97 -23.48 -1.88
CA HIS A 246 -4.95 -22.24 -1.10
C HIS A 246 -3.65 -21.48 -1.32
N LEU A 247 -3.74 -20.22 -1.72
CA LEU A 247 -2.61 -19.34 -1.99
C LEU A 247 -2.36 -18.38 -0.81
N SER A 248 -1.12 -17.95 -0.63
CA SER A 248 -0.74 -17.00 0.43
C SER A 248 -1.40 -15.62 0.25
N LYS A 249 -1.68 -15.25 -0.99
CA LYS A 249 -2.24 -13.97 -1.41
C LYS A 249 -3.15 -14.15 -2.62
N MET A 250 -3.99 -13.16 -2.87
CA MET A 250 -4.83 -13.14 -4.06
C MET A 250 -3.93 -12.92 -5.29
N PRO A 251 -3.91 -13.86 -6.26
CA PRO A 251 -3.15 -13.66 -7.46
C PRO A 251 -3.89 -12.72 -8.41
N ALA A 252 -3.14 -11.88 -9.11
CA ALA A 252 -3.61 -11.15 -10.28
C ALA A 252 -3.62 -12.05 -11.53
N SER A 253 -2.65 -12.95 -11.64
CA SER A 253 -2.56 -13.92 -12.73
C SER A 253 -1.81 -15.17 -12.30
N ILE A 254 -2.13 -16.29 -12.95
CA ILE A 254 -1.45 -17.57 -12.82
C ILE A 254 -1.05 -17.96 -14.24
N GLY A 255 0.22 -18.28 -14.46
CA GLY A 255 0.71 -18.78 -15.74
C GLY A 255 0.39 -20.25 -15.93
N LYS A 256 1.40 -21.05 -16.28
CA LYS A 256 1.22 -22.49 -16.50
C LYS A 256 0.94 -23.23 -15.19
N MET A 257 0.04 -24.21 -15.25
CA MET A 257 -0.27 -25.12 -14.15
C MET A 257 0.03 -26.54 -14.57
N GLU A 258 0.78 -27.29 -13.76
CA GLU A 258 1.18 -28.67 -14.05
C GLU A 258 1.07 -29.53 -12.80
N ILE A 259 0.55 -30.76 -12.94
CA ILE A 259 0.57 -31.75 -11.87
C ILE A 259 1.38 -32.95 -12.33
N ALA A 260 2.49 -33.22 -11.63
CA ALA A 260 3.32 -34.40 -11.87
C ALA A 260 3.03 -35.46 -10.81
N SER A 261 2.98 -36.72 -11.24
CA SER A 261 2.88 -37.87 -10.36
C SER A 261 4.27 -38.34 -9.91
N SER A 262 4.34 -38.91 -8.71
CA SER A 262 5.58 -39.46 -8.14
C SER A 262 6.19 -40.62 -8.93
N ASP A 263 5.40 -41.30 -9.77
CA ASP A 263 5.84 -42.36 -10.67
C ASP A 263 6.38 -41.85 -12.03
N GLY A 264 6.46 -40.52 -12.21
CA GLY A 264 6.91 -39.88 -13.44
C GLY A 264 5.80 -39.58 -14.44
N GLY A 265 4.55 -39.93 -14.14
CA GLY A 265 3.37 -39.55 -14.93
C GLY A 265 2.93 -38.09 -14.73
N THR A 266 1.87 -37.69 -15.41
CA THR A 266 1.21 -36.38 -15.23
C THR A 266 -0.28 -36.56 -14.96
N LEU A 267 -0.85 -35.65 -14.16
CA LEU A 267 -2.28 -35.59 -13.92
C LEU A 267 -2.84 -34.37 -14.67
N ALA A 268 -3.68 -34.62 -15.68
CA ALA A 268 -4.23 -33.56 -16.51
C ALA A 268 -5.17 -32.64 -15.71
N ILE A 269 -5.00 -31.33 -15.82
CA ILE A 269 -5.95 -30.32 -15.32
C ILE A 269 -6.94 -30.03 -16.46
N ARG A 270 -8.23 -30.24 -16.19
CA ARG A 270 -9.33 -30.02 -17.14
C ARG A 270 -9.91 -28.61 -17.02
N TYR A 271 -10.17 -28.19 -15.79
CA TYR A 271 -10.78 -26.88 -15.49
C TYR A 271 -10.09 -26.22 -14.31
N SER A 272 -10.16 -24.89 -14.26
CA SER A 272 -9.62 -24.10 -13.17
C SER A 272 -10.47 -22.86 -12.93
N GLU A 273 -10.86 -22.60 -11.69
CA GLU A 273 -11.54 -21.36 -11.30
C GLU A 273 -10.84 -20.76 -10.09
N LEU A 274 -10.52 -19.47 -10.16
CA LEU A 274 -9.95 -18.72 -9.05
C LEU A 274 -11.04 -17.91 -8.35
N SER A 275 -11.21 -18.15 -7.05
CA SER A 275 -12.03 -17.31 -6.18
C SER A 275 -11.17 -16.79 -5.02
N GLN A 276 -10.89 -15.49 -5.04
CA GLN A 276 -10.00 -14.82 -4.07
C GLN A 276 -8.61 -15.49 -3.97
N LYS A 277 -8.36 -16.23 -2.89
CA LYS A 277 -7.09 -16.94 -2.62
C LYS A 277 -7.19 -18.45 -2.85
N VAL A 278 -8.34 -18.94 -3.31
CA VAL A 278 -8.59 -20.37 -3.51
C VAL A 278 -8.72 -20.62 -5.01
N LEU A 279 -7.83 -21.46 -5.53
CA LEU A 279 -7.88 -21.97 -6.89
C LEU A 279 -8.50 -23.37 -6.84
N THR A 280 -9.69 -23.52 -7.41
CA THR A 280 -10.34 -24.82 -7.61
C THR A 280 -9.83 -25.41 -8.91
N LEU A 281 -9.33 -26.65 -8.88
CA LEU A 281 -8.92 -27.40 -10.07
C LEU A 281 -9.79 -28.64 -10.22
N ILE A 282 -10.24 -28.89 -11.44
CA ILE A 282 -10.78 -30.18 -11.86
C ILE A 282 -9.72 -30.90 -12.67
N THR A 283 -9.40 -32.13 -12.30
CA THR A 283 -8.35 -32.95 -12.88
C THR A 283 -8.92 -34.19 -13.58
N ALA A 284 -8.07 -34.97 -14.24
CA ALA A 284 -8.34 -36.38 -14.44
C ALA A 284 -8.47 -37.13 -13.10
N GLU A 285 -8.95 -38.38 -13.14
CA GLU A 285 -9.07 -39.20 -11.94
C GLU A 285 -7.71 -39.37 -11.25
N GLN A 286 -7.69 -39.08 -9.97
CA GLN A 286 -6.58 -39.27 -9.07
C GLN A 286 -6.58 -40.71 -8.53
N ASP A 287 -5.40 -41.17 -8.13
CA ASP A 287 -5.22 -42.43 -7.42
C ASP A 287 -4.65 -42.17 -6.00
N THR A 288 -3.97 -43.16 -5.42
CA THR A 288 -3.36 -43.07 -4.09
C THR A 288 -1.91 -42.55 -4.10
N LEU A 289 -1.37 -42.23 -5.28
CA LEU A 289 -0.01 -41.73 -5.44
C LEU A 289 0.15 -40.33 -4.83
N GLN A 290 1.40 -39.99 -4.56
CA GLN A 290 1.78 -38.62 -4.27
C GLN A 290 1.92 -37.84 -5.59
N TYR A 291 1.29 -36.67 -5.64
CA TYR A 291 1.39 -35.72 -6.75
C TYR A 291 2.12 -34.45 -6.31
N ARG A 292 2.56 -33.66 -7.28
CA ARG A 292 3.11 -32.31 -7.08
C ARG A 292 2.46 -31.35 -8.06
N LEU A 293 1.74 -30.36 -7.52
CA LEU A 293 1.26 -29.23 -8.30
C LEU A 293 2.36 -28.17 -8.39
N THR A 294 2.58 -27.66 -9.59
CA THR A 294 3.47 -26.53 -9.89
C THR A 294 2.68 -25.43 -10.59
N LEU A 295 2.71 -24.24 -10.02
CA LEU A 295 2.19 -23.00 -10.62
C LEU A 295 3.37 -22.15 -11.08
N LYS A 296 3.38 -21.79 -12.37
CA LYS A 296 4.38 -20.90 -12.98
C LYS A 296 3.84 -19.48 -13.09
N ASP A 297 4.73 -18.51 -13.04
CA ASP A 297 4.43 -17.09 -13.24
C ASP A 297 3.26 -16.57 -12.38
N LEU A 298 3.23 -17.01 -11.12
CA LEU A 298 2.21 -16.63 -10.16
C LEU A 298 2.45 -15.17 -9.70
N LYS A 299 1.63 -14.25 -10.21
CA LYS A 299 1.74 -12.82 -9.94
C LYS A 299 0.66 -12.37 -8.96
N ASP A 300 1.01 -11.63 -7.91
CA ASP A 300 0.02 -11.06 -6.99
C ASP A 300 -0.56 -9.71 -7.47
N SER A 301 -1.58 -9.21 -6.78
CA SER A 301 -2.22 -7.91 -7.08
C SER A 301 -1.30 -6.70 -6.95
N LYS A 302 -0.16 -6.84 -6.25
CA LYS A 302 0.89 -5.83 -6.12
C LYS A 302 1.96 -5.95 -7.20
N GLY A 303 1.85 -6.95 -8.06
CA GLY A 303 2.74 -7.19 -9.19
C GLY A 303 3.96 -8.05 -8.88
N ASN A 304 4.08 -8.59 -7.66
CA ASN A 304 5.17 -9.49 -7.31
C ASN A 304 5.02 -10.80 -8.07
N LEU A 305 6.00 -11.08 -8.93
CA LEU A 305 6.05 -12.32 -9.70
C LEU A 305 6.78 -13.40 -8.92
N ASN A 306 6.13 -14.55 -8.76
CA ASN A 306 6.77 -15.79 -8.40
C ASN A 306 6.92 -16.66 -9.66
N PRO A 307 8.15 -16.87 -10.18
CA PRO A 307 8.35 -17.71 -11.37
C PRO A 307 7.87 -19.14 -11.18
N GLU A 308 7.93 -19.66 -9.95
CA GLU A 308 7.51 -21.02 -9.63
C GLU A 308 7.08 -21.17 -8.16
N SER A 309 5.91 -21.74 -7.94
CA SER A 309 5.49 -22.26 -6.64
C SER A 309 5.02 -23.70 -6.80
N SER A 310 5.56 -24.61 -5.99
CA SER A 310 5.14 -26.02 -6.01
C SER A 310 4.84 -26.56 -4.62
N LEU A 311 3.89 -27.49 -4.53
CA LEU A 311 3.56 -28.20 -3.30
C LEU A 311 3.11 -29.63 -3.62
N ALA A 312 3.51 -30.59 -2.79
CA ALA A 312 3.10 -31.97 -2.92
C ALA A 312 1.79 -32.24 -2.17
N PHE A 313 0.99 -33.19 -2.66
CA PHE A 313 -0.24 -33.65 -2.03
C PHE A 313 -0.46 -35.14 -2.32
N MET A 314 -1.25 -35.81 -1.49
CA MET A 314 -1.70 -37.18 -1.74
C MET A 314 -2.98 -37.16 -2.58
N GLY A 315 -3.08 -38.01 -3.59
CA GLY A 315 -4.31 -38.15 -4.36
C GLY A 315 -5.49 -38.66 -3.53
N CYS A 316 -6.69 -38.47 -4.06
CA CYS A 316 -7.93 -38.96 -3.48
C CYS A 316 -8.62 -39.94 -4.44
N THR A 317 -9.20 -41.02 -3.92
CA THR A 317 -9.97 -41.98 -4.74
C THR A 317 -11.47 -41.93 -4.45
N VAL A 318 -11.91 -40.98 -3.61
CA VAL A 318 -13.32 -40.83 -3.25
C VAL A 318 -14.05 -40.13 -4.39
N PRO A 319 -15.03 -40.77 -5.05
CA PRO A 319 -15.76 -40.16 -6.15
C PRO A 319 -16.61 -38.99 -5.65
N ASP A 320 -16.80 -38.01 -6.52
CA ASP A 320 -17.80 -36.97 -6.30
C ASP A 320 -19.21 -37.50 -6.54
N THR A 321 -20.10 -37.28 -5.57
CA THR A 321 -21.50 -37.71 -5.62
C THR A 321 -22.47 -36.57 -5.30
N GLU A 322 -21.94 -35.37 -5.05
CA GLU A 322 -22.76 -34.20 -4.77
C GLU A 322 -23.37 -33.69 -6.08
N LYS A 323 -24.62 -33.23 -6.02
CA LYS A 323 -25.28 -32.67 -7.20
C LYS A 323 -25.01 -31.17 -7.24
N PRO A 324 -24.78 -30.59 -8.43
CA PRO A 324 -24.66 -29.16 -8.55
C PRO A 324 -25.94 -28.45 -8.13
N THR A 325 -25.81 -27.23 -7.62
CA THR A 325 -26.94 -26.37 -7.28
C THR A 325 -26.80 -24.98 -7.90
N LEU A 326 -27.91 -24.45 -8.43
CA LEU A 326 -27.97 -23.06 -8.90
C LEU A 326 -28.11 -22.14 -7.67
N THR A 327 -27.03 -21.47 -7.29
CA THR A 327 -26.98 -20.58 -6.12
C THR A 327 -27.62 -19.22 -6.38
N SER A 328 -27.48 -18.67 -7.59
CA SER A 328 -28.11 -17.41 -7.99
C SER A 328 -28.14 -17.21 -9.51
N SER A 329 -28.94 -16.23 -9.96
CA SER A 329 -28.97 -15.79 -11.35
C SER A 329 -29.10 -14.27 -11.49
N ILE A 330 -28.58 -13.74 -12.60
CA ILE A 330 -28.80 -12.36 -13.03
C ILE A 330 -29.30 -12.39 -14.47
N PRO A 331 -30.51 -11.88 -14.79
CA PRO A 331 -31.49 -11.34 -13.87
C PRO A 331 -32.00 -12.37 -12.85
N ARG A 332 -32.57 -11.86 -11.75
CA ARG A 332 -33.34 -12.70 -10.83
C ARG A 332 -34.66 -13.08 -11.51
N ASN A 333 -35.23 -14.20 -11.08
CA ASN A 333 -36.54 -14.64 -11.57
C ASN A 333 -37.62 -13.57 -11.32
N GLY A 334 -38.44 -13.30 -12.34
CA GLY A 334 -39.56 -12.36 -12.30
C GLY A 334 -39.19 -10.89 -12.46
N THR A 335 -38.00 -10.57 -13.00
CA THR A 335 -37.53 -9.18 -13.13
C THR A 335 -37.52 -8.66 -14.57
N SER A 336 -37.47 -7.33 -14.72
CA SER A 336 -37.27 -6.67 -16.01
C SER A 336 -35.78 -6.39 -16.28
N VAL A 337 -35.38 -6.38 -17.55
CA VAL A 337 -34.00 -6.07 -17.99
C VAL A 337 -33.99 -4.94 -19.01
N ALA A 338 -33.08 -3.98 -18.86
CA ALA A 338 -32.96 -2.80 -19.73
C ALA A 338 -32.13 -3.08 -21.00
N SER A 339 -32.34 -4.25 -21.62
CA SER A 339 -31.66 -4.66 -22.85
C SER A 339 -32.50 -5.70 -23.59
N LEU A 340 -32.56 -5.59 -24.91
CA LEU A 340 -33.14 -6.61 -25.79
C LEU A 340 -32.20 -7.79 -26.02
N GLN A 341 -30.93 -7.69 -25.64
CA GLN A 341 -29.97 -8.81 -25.65
C GLN A 341 -29.30 -8.89 -24.28
N PRO A 342 -30.06 -9.21 -23.22
CA PRO A 342 -29.52 -9.25 -21.87
C PRO A 342 -28.46 -10.35 -21.76
N THR A 343 -27.39 -10.08 -21.02
CA THR A 343 -26.52 -11.15 -20.54
C THR A 343 -27.19 -11.80 -19.33
N LEU A 344 -27.36 -13.11 -19.42
CA LEU A 344 -27.92 -13.97 -18.38
C LEU A 344 -26.75 -14.67 -17.68
N GLU A 345 -26.54 -14.38 -16.41
CA GLU A 345 -25.51 -14.97 -15.55
C GLU A 345 -26.15 -16.04 -14.66
N LEU A 346 -25.53 -17.22 -14.63
CA LEU A 346 -25.90 -18.37 -13.81
C LEU A 346 -24.73 -18.68 -12.88
N ASN A 347 -24.99 -18.68 -11.57
CA ASN A 347 -23.99 -19.00 -10.56
C ASN A 347 -24.32 -20.33 -9.91
N PHE A 348 -23.41 -21.27 -10.04
CA PHE A 348 -23.45 -22.59 -9.41
C PHE A 348 -22.49 -22.63 -8.21
N ASP A 349 -22.69 -23.59 -7.32
CA ASP A 349 -21.77 -23.90 -6.21
C ASP A 349 -20.49 -24.60 -6.68
N GLU A 350 -20.50 -25.17 -7.88
CA GLU A 350 -19.39 -25.90 -8.49
C GLU A 350 -19.22 -25.62 -9.99
N ILE A 351 -18.16 -26.16 -10.60
CA ILE A 351 -17.81 -25.88 -12.00
C ILE A 351 -18.71 -26.70 -12.91
N ILE A 352 -19.41 -26.02 -13.82
CA ILE A 352 -20.22 -26.66 -14.87
C ILE A 352 -19.47 -26.62 -16.21
N PRO A 353 -19.06 -27.77 -16.76
CA PRO A 353 -18.48 -27.85 -18.10
C PRO A 353 -19.45 -27.36 -19.17
N GLU A 354 -18.96 -26.65 -20.19
CA GLU A 354 -19.78 -26.13 -21.29
C GLU A 354 -20.59 -27.23 -21.97
N GLN A 355 -19.95 -28.37 -22.26
CA GLN A 355 -20.60 -29.52 -22.88
C GLN A 355 -21.71 -30.13 -22.02
N HIS A 356 -21.67 -29.94 -20.70
CA HIS A 356 -22.67 -30.45 -19.76
C HIS A 356 -23.74 -29.39 -19.43
N LEU A 357 -23.53 -28.12 -19.78
CA LEU A 357 -24.50 -27.04 -19.56
C LEU A 357 -25.68 -27.16 -20.55
N LYS A 358 -26.86 -27.55 -20.05
CA LYS A 358 -28.06 -27.76 -20.88
C LYS A 358 -29.09 -26.66 -20.63
N LEU A 359 -29.28 -25.79 -21.62
CA LEU A 359 -30.11 -24.59 -21.52
C LEU A 359 -31.14 -24.49 -22.65
N ARG A 360 -32.30 -23.90 -22.34
CA ARG A 360 -33.31 -23.49 -23.33
C ARG A 360 -33.82 -22.10 -22.99
N LEU A 361 -33.90 -21.21 -23.97
CA LEU A 361 -34.54 -19.91 -23.82
C LEU A 361 -35.80 -19.91 -24.66
N ILE A 362 -36.94 -19.59 -24.05
CA ILE A 362 -38.23 -19.60 -24.72
C ILE A 362 -38.96 -18.27 -24.56
N ALA A 363 -39.71 -17.86 -25.58
CA ALA A 363 -40.78 -16.89 -25.43
C ALA A 363 -41.92 -17.53 -24.63
N THR A 364 -42.27 -16.96 -23.48
CA THR A 364 -43.15 -17.61 -22.47
C THR A 364 -44.55 -17.88 -22.99
N GLU A 365 -45.08 -17.00 -23.85
CA GLU A 365 -46.44 -17.14 -24.39
C GLU A 365 -46.54 -18.18 -25.52
N SER A 366 -45.53 -18.28 -26.37
CA SER A 366 -45.56 -19.11 -27.59
C SER A 366 -44.77 -20.41 -27.47
N ASN A 367 -43.99 -20.58 -26.39
CA ASN A 367 -42.98 -21.63 -26.24
C ASN A 367 -41.96 -21.69 -27.40
N LYS A 368 -41.85 -20.63 -28.21
CA LYS A 368 -40.88 -20.56 -29.29
C LYS A 368 -39.49 -20.42 -28.71
N GLU A 369 -38.59 -21.33 -29.11
CA GLU A 369 -37.19 -21.25 -28.70
C GLU A 369 -36.47 -20.08 -29.35
N VAL A 370 -35.60 -19.47 -28.55
CA VAL A 370 -34.68 -18.40 -28.95
C VAL A 370 -33.26 -18.96 -28.83
N PRO A 371 -32.45 -18.90 -29.90
CA PRO A 371 -31.10 -19.40 -29.83
C PRO A 371 -30.25 -18.60 -28.83
N ILE A 372 -29.37 -19.31 -28.12
CA ILE A 372 -28.50 -18.75 -27.08
C ILE A 372 -27.06 -18.87 -27.55
N GLN A 373 -26.26 -17.83 -27.26
CA GLN A 373 -24.81 -17.86 -27.32
C GLN A 373 -24.24 -17.99 -25.90
N ILE A 374 -23.30 -18.92 -25.71
CA ILE A 374 -22.51 -19.03 -24.49
C ILE A 374 -21.37 -17.99 -24.55
N LEU A 375 -21.27 -17.15 -23.52
CA LEU A 375 -20.26 -16.10 -23.36
C LEU A 375 -19.16 -16.51 -22.37
N LYS A 376 -19.51 -17.30 -21.36
CA LYS A 376 -18.60 -17.87 -20.36
C LYS A 376 -19.17 -19.23 -19.92
N ALA A 377 -18.33 -20.25 -19.90
CA ALA A 377 -18.64 -21.59 -19.36
C ALA A 377 -17.41 -22.15 -18.61
N ASP A 378 -17.38 -23.47 -18.38
CA ASP A 378 -16.27 -24.18 -17.73
C ASP A 378 -15.88 -23.58 -16.37
N SER A 379 -16.87 -23.06 -15.64
CA SER A 379 -16.69 -22.30 -14.42
C SER A 379 -17.93 -22.38 -13.53
N LYS A 380 -17.81 -21.90 -12.30
CA LYS A 380 -18.97 -21.74 -11.40
C LYS A 380 -19.95 -20.66 -11.88
N THR A 381 -19.48 -19.72 -12.70
CA THR A 381 -20.30 -18.63 -13.24
C THR A 381 -20.39 -18.75 -14.75
N CYS A 382 -21.51 -19.27 -15.24
CA CYS A 382 -21.79 -19.33 -16.67
C CYS A 382 -22.50 -18.05 -17.13
N LYS A 383 -22.15 -17.53 -18.29
CA LYS A 383 -22.81 -16.37 -18.91
C LYS A 383 -23.31 -16.75 -20.28
N VAL A 384 -24.55 -16.42 -20.57
CA VAL A 384 -25.17 -16.64 -21.87
C VAL A 384 -25.96 -15.43 -22.31
N LYS A 385 -26.25 -15.31 -23.60
CA LYS A 385 -27.14 -14.27 -24.12
C LYS A 385 -27.96 -14.76 -25.31
N PRO A 386 -29.12 -14.14 -25.61
CA PRO A 386 -29.81 -14.38 -26.88
C PRO A 386 -28.92 -13.99 -28.07
N THR A 387 -28.94 -14.78 -29.15
CA THR A 387 -28.20 -14.45 -30.38
C THR A 387 -28.84 -13.30 -31.15
N THR A 388 -30.16 -13.12 -31.03
CA THR A 388 -30.94 -12.07 -31.68
C THR A 388 -31.63 -11.18 -30.64
N PRO A 389 -31.91 -9.90 -30.96
CA PRO A 389 -32.68 -9.04 -30.07
C PRO A 389 -34.06 -9.62 -29.77
N LEU A 390 -34.37 -9.69 -28.48
CA LEU A 390 -35.68 -10.06 -27.96
C LEU A 390 -36.70 -8.93 -28.25
N THR A 391 -37.97 -9.29 -28.26
CA THR A 391 -39.06 -8.31 -28.38
C THR A 391 -39.31 -7.65 -27.02
N ASN A 392 -39.36 -6.32 -27.00
CA ASN A 392 -39.67 -5.55 -25.79
C ASN A 392 -41.08 -5.90 -25.25
N TYR A 393 -41.24 -5.77 -23.94
CA TYR A 393 -42.50 -6.02 -23.22
C TYR A 393 -43.07 -7.43 -23.41
N ARG A 394 -42.22 -8.40 -23.77
CA ARG A 394 -42.58 -9.83 -23.86
C ARG A 394 -41.83 -10.64 -22.82
N SER A 395 -42.52 -11.58 -22.17
CA SER A 395 -41.88 -12.43 -21.16
C SER A 395 -41.08 -13.56 -21.80
N TYR A 396 -39.84 -13.75 -21.35
CA TYR A 396 -38.97 -14.86 -21.74
C TYR A 396 -38.62 -15.69 -20.51
N THR A 397 -38.41 -16.99 -20.72
CA THR A 397 -37.98 -17.91 -19.66
C THR A 397 -36.72 -18.65 -20.09
N LEU A 398 -35.64 -18.47 -19.34
CA LEU A 398 -34.46 -19.33 -19.42
C LEU A 398 -34.70 -20.55 -18.54
N ILE A 399 -34.56 -21.73 -19.12
CA ILE A 399 -34.68 -23.03 -18.46
C ILE A 399 -33.28 -23.64 -18.40
N ILE A 400 -32.80 -23.88 -17.19
CA ILE A 400 -31.63 -24.72 -16.93
C ILE A 400 -32.19 -26.12 -16.72
N LEU A 401 -31.86 -27.02 -17.65
CA LEU A 401 -32.41 -28.37 -17.69
C LEU A 401 -31.77 -29.26 -16.62
N ALA A 402 -32.54 -30.18 -16.04
CA ALA A 402 -32.07 -31.15 -15.05
C ALA A 402 -30.93 -32.04 -15.57
N GLU A 403 -30.79 -32.20 -16.90
CA GLU A 403 -29.66 -32.89 -17.52
C GLU A 403 -28.33 -32.13 -17.40
N THR A 404 -28.34 -30.88 -16.97
CA THR A 404 -27.13 -30.14 -16.64
C THR A 404 -26.39 -30.87 -15.52
N SER A 405 -25.09 -31.10 -15.73
CA SER A 405 -24.26 -31.85 -14.80
C SER A 405 -22.91 -31.18 -14.56
N ASP A 406 -22.32 -31.53 -13.43
CA ASP A 406 -20.96 -31.17 -13.08
C ASP A 406 -19.92 -31.93 -13.90
N SER A 407 -18.65 -31.83 -13.52
CA SER A 407 -17.55 -32.57 -14.15
C SER A 407 -17.52 -34.07 -13.87
N ALA A 408 -18.17 -34.53 -12.79
CA ALA A 408 -18.27 -35.94 -12.40
C ALA A 408 -19.50 -36.65 -13.01
N GLY A 409 -20.41 -35.89 -13.63
CA GLY A 409 -21.66 -36.38 -14.21
C GLY A 409 -22.86 -36.35 -13.27
N ASN A 410 -22.74 -35.76 -12.06
CA ASN A 410 -23.88 -35.57 -11.18
C ASN A 410 -24.79 -34.49 -11.75
N LYS A 411 -26.08 -34.81 -11.85
CA LYS A 411 -27.08 -33.96 -12.50
C LYS A 411 -27.80 -33.08 -11.50
N LEU A 412 -28.23 -31.90 -11.95
CA LEU A 412 -29.15 -31.03 -11.19
C LEU A 412 -30.37 -31.84 -10.70
N GLU A 413 -30.89 -31.47 -9.53
CA GLU A 413 -32.04 -32.15 -8.94
C GLU A 413 -33.31 -32.02 -9.81
N LYS A 414 -33.49 -30.87 -10.47
CA LYS A 414 -34.66 -30.52 -11.28
C LYS A 414 -34.34 -29.37 -12.24
N ASP A 415 -35.26 -29.09 -13.15
CA ASP A 415 -35.22 -27.90 -13.98
C ASP A 415 -35.30 -26.62 -13.12
N HIS A 416 -34.49 -25.62 -13.46
CA HIS A 416 -34.60 -24.28 -12.91
C HIS A 416 -35.11 -23.31 -13.98
N LYS A 417 -36.10 -22.49 -13.63
CA LYS A 417 -36.73 -21.53 -14.55
C LYS A 417 -36.50 -20.10 -14.07
N ILE A 418 -35.98 -19.26 -14.96
CA ILE A 418 -35.75 -17.84 -14.73
C ILE A 418 -36.56 -17.07 -15.77
N SER A 419 -37.67 -16.48 -15.34
CA SER A 419 -38.50 -15.63 -16.17
C SER A 419 -38.04 -14.17 -16.06
N PHE A 420 -38.01 -13.46 -17.17
CA PHE A 420 -37.67 -12.04 -17.23
C PHE A 420 -38.35 -11.33 -18.41
N MET A 421 -38.40 -10.00 -18.37
CA MET A 421 -38.99 -9.17 -19.42
C MET A 421 -38.02 -8.07 -19.88
N PRO A 422 -37.61 -8.02 -21.16
CA PRO A 422 -36.81 -6.93 -21.68
C PRO A 422 -37.68 -5.69 -21.92
N LEU A 423 -37.17 -4.52 -21.54
CA LEU A 423 -37.80 -3.20 -21.70
C LEU A 423 -37.24 -2.45 -22.90
#